data_AF-A0A944PEG3-F1
#
_entry.id   AF-A0A944PEG3-F1
#
_cell.length_a   1.000
_cell.length_b   1.000
_cell.length_c   1.000
_cell.angle_alpha   90.00
_cell.angle_beta   90.00
_cell.angle_gamma   90.00
#
_symmetry.space_group_name_H-M   'P 1'
#
loop_
_entity.id
_entity.type
_entity.pdbx_description
1 polymer ?
#
loop_
_entity_poly.entity_id
_entity_poly.type
_entity_poly.pdbx_seq_one_letter_code
_entity_poly.pdbx_strand_id
1 'polypeptide(L)' 'MAGEEQQRAHETVAPRAGHEQRTCPACGSPVDTVVRRRKALGIFIPEWVPGPCRNPDCAAYLPPEA' A
#
# COMPACT_ATOMS: atom_id res chain seq x y z
N MET A 1 20.50 9.69 43.58
CA MET A 1 21.32 9.36 42.39
C MET A 1 20.34 9.14 41.25
N ALA A 2 20.16 10.13 40.39
CA ALA A 2 19.12 10.20 39.36
C ALA A 2 19.78 10.10 37.98
N GLY A 3 19.22 9.28 37.09
CA GLY A 3 19.69 9.20 35.69
C GLY A 3 19.41 7.85 35.02
N GLU A 4 18.20 7.32 35.16
CA GLU A 4 17.79 6.06 34.49
C GLU A 4 16.82 6.31 33.34
N GLU A 5 16.62 7.57 32.96
CA GLU A 5 15.63 7.95 31.95
C GLU A 5 16.34 8.31 30.65
N GLN A 6 15.73 7.89 29.53
CA GLN A 6 15.91 8.40 28.15
C GLN A 6 16.73 7.55 27.16
N GLN A 7 17.24 6.37 27.53
CA GLN A 7 17.82 5.42 26.56
C GLN A 7 16.79 4.43 25.99
N ARG A 8 15.62 4.93 25.55
CA ARG A 8 14.79 4.23 24.57
C ARG A 8 14.86 5.05 23.30
N ALA A 9 16.06 5.03 22.71
CA ALA A 9 16.32 5.58 21.38
C ALA A 9 15.17 5.13 20.48
N HIS A 10 14.50 6.12 19.89
CA HIS A 10 13.58 5.89 18.80
C HIS A 10 14.41 5.26 17.68
N GLU A 11 14.49 3.94 17.66
CA GLU A 11 14.97 3.21 16.51
C GLU A 11 14.02 3.63 15.39
N THR A 12 14.57 4.29 14.37
CA THR A 12 13.85 4.72 13.17
C THR A 12 13.45 3.48 12.38
N VAL A 13 12.56 2.67 12.94
CA VAL A 13 11.88 1.59 12.23
C VAL A 13 10.75 2.27 11.49
N ALA A 14 10.84 2.31 10.17
CA ALA A 14 9.73 2.74 9.34
C ALA A 14 8.50 1.88 9.73
N PRO A 15 7.33 2.48 10.00
CA PRO A 15 6.13 1.70 10.27
C PRO A 15 5.91 0.74 9.11
N ARG A 16 5.62 -0.53 9.41
CA ARG A 16 5.27 -1.52 8.37
C ARG A 16 4.06 -0.96 7.64
N ALA A 17 4.25 -0.45 6.43
CA ALA A 17 3.16 0.00 5.59
C ALA A 17 2.22 -1.20 5.41
N GLY A 18 0.98 -1.08 5.92
CA GLY A 18 -0.01 -2.15 5.94
C GLY A 18 -0.23 -2.69 4.54
N HIS A 19 0.30 -3.88 4.27
CA HIS A 19 0.01 -4.66 3.08
C HIS A 19 -1.21 -5.54 3.37
N GLU A 20 -2.28 -4.98 3.95
CA GLU A 20 -3.53 -5.74 3.99
C GLU A 20 -3.92 -6.13 2.57
N GLN A 21 -4.20 -7.43 2.37
CA GLN A 21 -4.61 -7.96 1.08
C GLN A 21 -5.83 -7.16 0.61
N ARG A 22 -5.67 -6.39 -0.47
CA ARG A 22 -6.76 -5.55 -0.98
C ARG A 22 -7.72 -6.38 -1.81
N THR A 23 -9.00 -6.02 -1.76
CA THR A 23 -10.06 -6.64 -2.54
C THR A 23 -10.57 -5.68 -3.61
N CYS A 24 -11.04 -6.24 -4.73
CA CYS A 24 -11.69 -5.47 -5.77
C CYS A 24 -13.01 -4.88 -5.21
N PRO A 25 -13.26 -3.57 -5.35
CA PRO A 25 -14.49 -2.96 -4.84
C PRO A 25 -15.75 -3.40 -5.61
N ALA A 26 -15.61 -3.98 -6.81
CA ALA A 26 -16.73 -4.42 -7.63
C ALA A 26 -17.18 -5.86 -7.34
N CYS A 27 -16.23 -6.79 -7.19
CA CYS A 27 -16.54 -8.23 -7.02
C CYS A 27 -16.04 -8.83 -5.69
N GLY A 28 -15.30 -8.08 -4.88
CA GLY A 28 -14.75 -8.54 -3.61
C GLY A 28 -13.60 -9.55 -3.74
N SER A 29 -13.21 -9.96 -4.95
CA SER A 29 -12.11 -10.89 -5.15
C SER A 29 -10.78 -10.29 -4.67
N PRO A 30 -9.87 -11.11 -4.10
CA PRO A 30 -8.53 -10.66 -3.77
C PRO A 30 -7.81 -10.11 -5.01
N VAL A 31 -7.12 -8.99 -4.85
CA VAL A 31 -6.29 -8.40 -5.91
C VAL A 31 -4.87 -8.17 -5.41
N ASP A 32 -3.95 -8.06 -6.37
CA ASP A 32 -2.58 -7.62 -6.10
C ASP A 32 -2.60 -6.23 -5.45
N THR A 33 -1.60 -5.90 -4.64
CA THR A 33 -1.38 -4.52 -4.20
C THR A 33 -0.27 -3.93 -5.04
N VAL A 34 -0.55 -2.82 -5.73
CA VAL A 34 0.42 -2.15 -6.59
C VAL A 34 0.84 -0.81 -5.97
N VAL A 35 2.10 -0.45 -6.17
CA VAL A 35 2.63 0.85 -5.72
C VAL A 35 2.48 1.84 -6.88
N ARG A 36 1.61 2.83 -6.69
CA ARG A 36 1.48 3.98 -7.58
C ARG A 36 2.25 5.15 -6.99
N ARG A 37 2.79 6.00 -7.87
CA ARG A 37 3.50 7.21 -7.47
C ARG A 37 2.63 8.42 -7.79
N ARG A 38 2.23 9.20 -6.79
CA ARG A 38 1.58 10.50 -7.01
C ARG A 38 2.56 11.63 -6.75
N LYS A 39 2.53 12.68 -7.56
CA LYS A 39 3.37 13.86 -7.35
C LYS A 39 2.60 14.89 -6.53
N ALA A 40 3.21 15.40 -5.46
CA ALA A 40 2.64 16.46 -4.64
C ALA A 40 3.76 17.42 -4.24
N LEU A 41 3.58 18.73 -4.42
CA LEU A 41 4.57 19.77 -4.04
C LEU A 41 6.01 19.49 -4.54
N GLY A 42 6.14 18.96 -5.76
CA GLY A 42 7.45 18.64 -6.34
C GLY A 42 8.08 17.32 -5.88
N ILE A 43 7.61 16.74 -4.78
CA ILE A 43 8.02 15.41 -4.33
C ILE A 43 7.10 14.32 -4.88
N PHE A 44 7.58 13.10 -4.85
CA PHE A 44 6.80 11.94 -5.24
C PHE A 44 6.50 11.05 -4.03
N ILE A 45 5.22 10.75 -3.86
CA ILE A 45 4.68 10.01 -2.74
C ILE A 45 4.25 8.63 -3.24
N PRO A 46 4.75 7.54 -2.64
CA PRO A 46 4.25 6.20 -2.92
C PRO A 46 2.86 6.01 -2.31
N GLU A 47 1.98 5.37 -3.05
CA GLU A 47 0.62 5.04 -2.65
C GLU A 47 0.36 3.57 -3.00
N TRP A 48 -0.04 2.78 -2.00
CA TRP A 48 -0.37 1.36 -2.17
C TRP A 48 -1.86 1.26 -2.47
N VAL A 49 -2.18 0.88 -3.71
CA VAL A 49 -3.56 0.81 -4.19
C VAL A 49 -3.91 -0.62 -4.62
N PRO A 50 -5.21 -0.98 -4.67
CA PRO A 50 -5.63 -2.22 -5.30
C PRO A 50 -5.14 -2.25 -6.76
N GLY A 51 -4.57 -3.38 -7.16
CA GLY A 51 -4.19 -3.66 -8.54
C GLY A 51 -5.41 -3.92 -9.44
N PRO A 52 -5.18 -4.10 -10.75
CA PRO A 52 -6.24 -4.41 -11.69
C PRO A 52 -6.95 -5.72 -11.34
N CYS A 53 -8.27 -5.75 -11.53
CA CYS A 53 -9.03 -6.97 -11.34
C CYS A 53 -8.70 -7.95 -12.48
N ARG A 54 -8.36 -9.19 -12.13
CA ARG A 54 -8.11 -10.28 -13.09
C ARG A 54 -9.27 -11.27 -13.22
N ASN A 55 -10.40 -10.99 -12.58
CA ASN A 55 -11.61 -11.81 -12.72
C ASN A 55 -12.34 -11.43 -14.02
N PRO A 56 -12.43 -12.31 -15.04
CA PRO A 56 -13.05 -12.00 -16.33
C PRO A 56 -14.56 -11.73 -16.24
N ASP A 57 -15.23 -12.20 -15.19
CA ASP A 57 -16.66 -11.97 -14.96
C ASP A 57 -16.93 -10.62 -14.26
N CYS A 58 -15.87 -9.88 -13.89
CA CYS A 58 -15.99 -8.60 -13.21
C CYS A 58 -16.14 -7.45 -14.20
N ALA A 59 -17.08 -6.54 -13.94
CA ALA A 59 -17.23 -5.30 -14.72
C ALA A 59 -15.97 -4.41 -14.69
N ALA A 60 -15.09 -4.59 -13.71
CA ALA A 60 -13.82 -3.88 -13.56
C ALA A 60 -12.60 -4.67 -14.09
N TYR A 61 -12.83 -5.78 -14.82
CA TYR A 61 -11.76 -6.56 -15.42
C TYR A 61 -10.95 -5.72 -16.40
N LEU A 62 -9.64 -5.65 -16.17
CA LEU A 62 -8.71 -5.04 -17.11
C LEU A 62 -7.87 -6.17 -17.74
N PRO A 63 -8.03 -6.45 -19.04
CA PRO A 63 -7.21 -7.44 -19.70
C PRO A 63 -5.74 -6.99 -19.65
N PRO A 64 -4.78 -7.93 -19.54
CA PRO A 64 -3.37 -7.60 -19.66
C PRO A 64 -3.14 -6.94 -21.01
N GLU A 65 -2.48 -5.79 -20.99
CA GLU A 65 -1.98 -5.13 -22.19
C GLU A 65 -0.93 -6.03 -22.86
N ALA A 66 -1.17 -6.35 -24.14
CA ALA A 66 -0.42 -7.34 -24.93
C ALA A 66 0.90 -6.81 -25.49
#